data_AF-A0A370S0C3-F1
#
_entry.id   AF-A0A370S0C3-F1
#
_cell.length_a   1.000
_cell.length_b   1.000
_cell.length_c   1.000
_cell.angle_alpha   90.00
_cell.angle_beta   90.00
_cell.angle_gamma   90.00
#
_symmetry.space_group_name_H-M   'P 1'
#
loop_
_entity.id
_entity.type
_entity.pdbx_description
1 polymer ?
#
loop_
_entity_poly.entity_id
_entity_poly.type
_entity_poly.pdbx_seq_one_letter_code
_entity_poly.pdbx_strand_id
1 'polypeptide(L)'
;RQYELSNVASDTVISINPPYLGATASGATYAVMPVQGYPKGLVDQVREWVNSYGPKMAALGTTGNYDILPLNKGGTGAADVAGARAALQVGPRRNLIFNPLFNVNQRRYGGEATTSANQYVYDRWRVVVSGQTAGGQANKNGFTIVVPAGGLEQVVEGSFISGGDYTLSWSGATAATINGSAVANGAQVTLTAGANVTIRFSGGYMFYPKLEMGSIATGYEDRSYGEELILCQRYYEKSYPFDAKPGTISGVASPNASNGMTFSCSGTGTRAMGRTKFSVEKRAVPSVRYWDQAGNPSSFSAGNFDGTIQTNGFTGDSFRTVQASSSYIWGHCARNAGDTFFCHWEASAEL
;
A
#
# COMPACT_ATOMS: atom_id res chain seq x y z
N ARG A 1 0.99 -63.07 49.20
CA ARG A 1 1.01 -61.59 49.06
C ARG A 1 2.39 -61.22 48.55
N GLN A 2 2.48 -60.27 47.62
CA GLN A 2 3.76 -59.79 47.11
C GLN A 2 4.21 -58.59 47.97
N TYR A 3 5.48 -58.57 48.35
CA TYR A 3 6.10 -57.47 49.08
C TYR A 3 7.24 -56.94 48.21
N GLU A 4 7.39 -55.63 48.13
CA GLU A 4 8.48 -54.99 47.40
C GLU A 4 9.69 -54.85 48.33
N LEU A 5 10.90 -55.21 47.88
CA LEU A 5 12.11 -54.89 48.61
C LEU A 5 12.34 -53.37 48.53
N SER A 6 12.29 -52.68 49.66
CA SER A 6 12.42 -51.23 49.73
C SER A 6 13.86 -50.76 49.98
N ASN A 7 14.68 -51.60 50.63
CA ASN A 7 16.10 -51.31 50.89
C ASN A 7 16.87 -52.60 51.19
N VAL A 8 18.15 -52.65 50.84
CA VAL A 8 19.10 -53.71 51.26
C VAL A 8 20.14 -53.03 52.14
N ALA A 9 19.97 -53.13 53.45
CA ALA A 9 20.79 -52.41 54.41
C ALA A 9 22.13 -53.12 54.69
N SER A 10 22.17 -54.44 54.51
CA SER A 10 23.37 -55.28 54.60
C SER A 10 23.12 -56.65 53.96
N ASP A 11 24.17 -57.48 53.92
CA ASP A 11 24.10 -58.88 53.46
C ASP A 11 23.14 -59.77 54.28
N THR A 12 22.66 -59.27 55.43
CA THR A 12 21.75 -60.00 56.33
C THR A 12 20.44 -59.27 56.60
N VAL A 13 20.25 -58.05 56.09
CA VAL A 13 19.09 -57.21 56.39
C VAL A 13 18.52 -56.57 55.13
N ILE A 14 17.28 -56.95 54.81
CA ILE A 14 16.45 -56.31 53.79
C ILE A 14 15.21 -55.70 54.43
N SER A 15 14.75 -54.57 53.88
CA SER A 15 13.48 -53.94 54.23
C SER A 15 12.45 -54.23 53.14
N ILE A 16 11.20 -54.44 53.53
CA ILE A 16 10.09 -54.69 52.61
C ILE A 16 8.93 -53.73 52.86
N ASN A 17 8.18 -53.41 51.81
CA ASN A 17 6.97 -52.58 51.87
C ASN A 17 5.83 -53.24 51.09
N PRO A 18 4.58 -53.29 51.62
CA PRO A 18 4.16 -52.91 52.99
C PRO A 18 4.80 -53.79 54.09
N PRO A 19 4.70 -53.42 55.39
CA PRO A 19 5.21 -54.23 56.49
C PRO A 19 4.69 -55.67 56.45
N TYR A 20 5.54 -56.62 56.85
CA TYR A 20 5.15 -58.03 56.89
C TYR A 20 3.95 -58.23 57.82
N LEU A 21 2.86 -58.77 57.29
CA LEU A 21 1.62 -58.95 58.05
C LEU A 21 1.50 -60.35 58.70
N GLY A 22 2.49 -61.21 58.52
CA GLY A 22 2.57 -62.52 59.18
C GLY A 22 3.29 -62.45 60.52
N ALA A 23 3.25 -63.54 61.28
CA ALA A 23 4.00 -63.66 62.52
C ALA A 23 5.52 -63.64 62.26
N THR A 24 6.29 -63.01 63.15
CA THR A 24 7.76 -63.02 63.09
C THR A 24 8.27 -64.46 63.23
N ALA A 25 9.04 -64.93 62.25
CA ALA A 25 9.60 -66.27 62.21
C ALA A 25 11.09 -66.21 61.87
N SER A 26 11.90 -67.04 62.55
CA SER A 26 13.34 -67.18 62.29
C SER A 26 13.60 -68.41 61.41
N GLY A 27 14.55 -68.30 60.47
CA GLY A 27 14.88 -69.39 59.54
C GLY A 27 13.79 -69.72 58.51
N ALA A 28 12.76 -68.88 58.38
CA ALA A 28 11.69 -69.09 57.41
C ALA A 28 12.21 -68.95 55.98
N THR A 29 11.83 -69.88 55.12
CA THR A 29 12.19 -69.84 53.70
C THR A 29 11.42 -68.72 53.01
N TYR A 30 12.14 -67.87 52.28
CA TYR A 30 11.57 -66.88 51.37
C TYR A 30 12.15 -67.07 49.98
N ALA A 31 11.40 -66.63 48.97
CA ALA A 31 11.87 -66.59 47.60
C ALA A 31 11.87 -65.14 47.14
N VAL A 32 13.00 -64.70 46.57
CA VAL A 32 13.09 -63.43 45.87
C VAL A 32 12.92 -63.72 44.39
N MET A 33 11.85 -63.21 43.79
CA MET A 33 11.71 -63.22 42.34
C MET A 33 12.25 -61.90 41.79
N PRO A 34 13.27 -61.91 40.91
CA PRO A 34 13.61 -60.73 40.15
C PRO A 34 12.45 -60.43 39.20
N VAL A 35 11.69 -59.37 39.50
CA VAL A 35 10.65 -58.89 38.58
C VAL A 35 11.35 -58.05 37.52
N GLN A 36 11.99 -58.72 36.56
CA GLN A 36 12.53 -58.08 35.37
C GLN A 36 11.38 -57.82 34.39
N GLY A 37 10.55 -56.80 34.66
CA GLY A 37 9.30 -56.66 33.90
C GLY A 37 8.48 -55.39 34.06
N TYR A 38 8.72 -54.56 35.08
CA TYR A 38 8.25 -53.18 35.02
C TYR A 38 9.41 -52.35 34.52
N PRO A 39 9.38 -51.81 33.29
CA PRO A 39 10.39 -50.86 32.84
C PRO A 39 10.19 -49.59 33.67
N LYS A 40 10.73 -49.58 34.88
CA LYS A 40 10.61 -48.47 35.84
C LYS A 40 11.02 -47.16 35.16
N GLY A 41 12.07 -47.20 34.33
CA GLY A 41 12.47 -46.08 33.48
C GLY A 41 11.38 -45.61 32.51
N LEU A 42 10.66 -46.51 31.84
CA LEU A 42 9.54 -46.15 30.97
C LEU A 42 8.37 -45.57 31.77
N VAL A 43 8.05 -46.12 32.94
CA VAL A 43 6.97 -45.62 33.80
C VAL A 43 7.31 -44.23 34.36
N ASP A 44 8.56 -44.03 34.77
CA ASP A 44 9.07 -42.74 35.23
C ASP A 44 9.04 -41.72 34.08
N GLN A 45 9.49 -42.11 32.87
CA GLN A 45 9.44 -41.26 31.67
C GLN A 45 8.00 -40.92 31.25
N VAL A 46 7.07 -41.88 31.28
CA VAL A 46 5.65 -41.63 30.96
C VAL A 46 5.01 -40.76 32.04
N ARG A 47 5.31 -40.97 33.31
CA ARG A 47 4.84 -40.11 34.40
C ARG A 47 5.34 -38.68 34.25
N GLU A 48 6.63 -38.51 33.93
CA GLU A 48 7.22 -37.20 33.66
C GLU A 48 6.56 -36.52 32.46
N TRP A 49 6.28 -37.29 31.39
CA TRP A 49 5.54 -36.82 30.23
C TRP A 49 4.11 -36.40 30.58
N VAL A 50 3.36 -37.22 31.31
CA VAL A 50 1.99 -36.89 31.75
C VAL A 50 1.98 -35.66 32.66
N ASN A 51 2.93 -35.53 33.58
CA ASN A 51 3.01 -34.34 34.44
C ASN A 51 3.36 -33.08 33.65
N SER A 52 4.25 -33.19 32.64
CA SER A 52 4.70 -32.05 31.83
C SER A 52 3.71 -31.63 30.76
N TYR A 53 3.05 -32.59 30.11
CA TYR A 53 2.17 -32.37 28.94
C TYR A 53 0.69 -32.58 29.25
N GLY A 54 0.32 -33.34 30.28
CA GLY A 54 -1.07 -33.54 30.70
C GLY A 54 -1.81 -32.23 30.96
N PRO A 55 -1.28 -31.30 31.79
CA PRO A 55 -1.88 -29.98 31.98
C PRO A 55 -1.96 -29.16 30.68
N LYS A 56 -0.96 -29.26 29.79
CA LYS A 56 -0.94 -28.55 28.50
C LYS A 56 -2.01 -29.08 27.55
N MET A 57 -2.19 -30.40 27.47
CA MET A 57 -3.24 -31.02 26.66
C MET A 57 -4.64 -30.72 27.22
N ALA A 58 -4.80 -30.77 28.54
CA ALA A 58 -6.05 -30.40 29.19
C ALA A 58 -6.42 -28.92 28.93
N ALA A 59 -5.43 -28.03 28.89
CA ALA A 59 -5.63 -26.61 28.59
C ALA A 59 -6.12 -26.34 27.16
N LEU A 60 -5.89 -27.25 26.21
CA LEU A 60 -6.45 -27.12 24.86
C LEU A 60 -7.98 -27.28 24.85
N GLY A 61 -8.56 -27.96 25.85
CA GLY A 61 -10.00 -28.18 25.94
C GLY A 61 -10.58 -28.78 24.65
N THR A 62 -11.69 -28.21 24.17
CA THR A 62 -12.36 -28.68 22.94
C THR A 62 -11.51 -28.47 21.68
N THR A 63 -10.49 -27.62 21.71
CA THR A 63 -9.62 -27.33 20.56
C THR A 63 -8.83 -28.58 20.16
N GLY A 64 -8.52 -29.47 21.12
CA GLY A 64 -7.82 -30.73 20.86
C GLY A 64 -8.64 -31.80 20.14
N ASN A 65 -9.94 -31.57 19.87
CA ASN A 65 -10.83 -32.56 19.24
C ASN A 65 -10.80 -32.52 17.71
N TYR A 66 -10.02 -31.63 17.10
CA TYR A 66 -10.03 -31.39 15.66
C TYR A 66 -8.66 -31.62 15.06
N ASP A 67 -8.61 -32.38 13.96
CA ASP A 67 -7.39 -32.51 13.14
C ASP A 67 -7.02 -31.17 12.48
N ILE A 68 -8.02 -30.35 12.15
CA ILE A 68 -7.88 -28.98 11.63
C ILE A 68 -8.79 -28.07 12.46
N LEU A 69 -8.22 -27.02 13.07
CA LEU A 69 -8.97 -26.11 13.91
C LEU A 69 -10.00 -25.29 13.11
N PRO A 70 -11.28 -25.26 13.54
CA PRO A 70 -12.25 -24.34 12.96
C PRO A 70 -11.92 -22.88 13.31
N LEU A 71 -12.41 -21.94 12.51
CA LEU A 71 -12.16 -20.49 12.66
C LEU A 71 -12.40 -19.98 14.09
N ASN A 72 -13.52 -20.37 14.69
CA ASN A 72 -13.89 -20.01 16.07
C ASN A 72 -12.94 -20.55 17.15
N LYS A 73 -11.98 -21.40 16.81
CA LYS A 73 -10.91 -21.92 17.69
C LYS A 73 -9.51 -21.55 17.19
N GLY A 74 -9.40 -20.81 16.09
CA GLY A 74 -8.14 -20.46 15.41
C GLY A 74 -7.35 -19.31 16.05
N GLY A 75 -7.60 -18.97 17.32
CA GLY A 75 -6.83 -17.96 18.06
C GLY A 75 -7.11 -16.49 17.69
N THR A 76 -7.94 -16.22 16.69
CA THR A 76 -8.34 -14.85 16.28
C THR A 76 -9.52 -14.29 17.07
N GLY A 77 -10.18 -15.11 17.89
CA GLY A 77 -11.41 -14.74 18.60
C GLY A 77 -12.63 -14.56 17.70
N ALA A 78 -12.52 -14.86 16.40
CA ALA A 78 -13.59 -14.67 15.42
C ALA A 78 -14.28 -15.98 15.04
N ALA A 79 -15.60 -15.95 14.85
CA ALA A 79 -16.38 -17.11 14.44
C ALA A 79 -16.56 -17.26 12.91
N ASP A 80 -16.14 -16.26 12.14
CA ASP A 80 -16.27 -16.21 10.69
C ASP A 80 -14.98 -15.69 10.02
N VAL A 81 -14.91 -15.84 8.69
CA VAL A 81 -13.74 -15.42 7.88
C VAL A 81 -13.55 -13.90 7.94
N ALA A 82 -14.63 -13.13 7.91
CA ALA A 82 -14.56 -11.67 7.90
C ALA A 82 -13.95 -11.12 9.21
N GLY A 83 -14.45 -11.59 10.35
CA GLY A 83 -13.94 -11.28 11.67
C GLY A 83 -12.52 -11.79 11.86
N ALA A 84 -12.16 -12.97 11.36
CA ALA A 84 -10.79 -13.48 11.48
C ALA A 84 -9.78 -12.61 10.73
N ARG A 85 -10.10 -12.15 9.51
CA ARG A 85 -9.25 -11.19 8.79
C ARG A 85 -9.15 -9.85 9.51
N ALA A 86 -10.26 -9.37 10.08
CA ALA A 86 -10.28 -8.12 10.85
C ALA A 86 -9.42 -8.24 12.12
N ALA A 87 -9.51 -9.36 12.84
CA ALA A 87 -8.73 -9.64 14.05
C ALA A 87 -7.23 -9.80 13.75
N LEU A 88 -6.88 -10.38 12.60
CA LEU A 88 -5.51 -10.39 12.08
C LEU A 88 -5.07 -9.05 11.49
N GLN A 89 -5.99 -8.07 11.43
CA GLN A 89 -5.76 -6.73 10.92
C GLN A 89 -5.23 -6.72 9.48
N VAL A 90 -5.67 -7.70 8.68
CA VAL A 90 -5.33 -7.80 7.26
C VAL A 90 -6.41 -7.08 6.46
N GLY A 91 -6.15 -5.80 6.15
CA GLY A 91 -7.01 -5.00 5.27
C GLY A 91 -6.92 -5.42 3.79
N PRO A 92 -7.94 -5.09 2.97
CA PRO A 92 -7.97 -5.41 1.54
C PRO A 92 -6.91 -4.68 0.72
N ARG A 93 -6.37 -3.57 1.25
CA ARG A 93 -5.18 -2.88 0.74
C ARG A 93 -4.14 -2.78 1.85
N ARG A 94 -2.91 -3.17 1.53
CA ARG A 94 -1.77 -3.12 2.45
C ARG A 94 -1.19 -1.71 2.59
N ASN A 95 -1.36 -0.83 1.60
CA ASN A 95 -1.03 0.58 1.71
C ASN A 95 -2.05 1.44 0.96
N LEU A 96 -2.63 2.42 1.66
CA LEU A 96 -3.56 3.40 1.09
C LEU A 96 -2.88 4.64 0.52
N ILE A 97 -1.61 4.86 0.83
CA ILE A 97 -0.82 5.94 0.24
C ILE A 97 -0.47 5.54 -1.19
N PHE A 98 -0.71 6.45 -2.14
CA PHE A 98 -0.30 6.35 -3.53
C PHE A 98 1.09 6.96 -3.75
N ASN A 99 1.83 6.39 -4.67
CA ASN A 99 3.21 6.75 -5.02
C ASN A 99 4.12 6.95 -3.78
N PRO A 100 4.14 6.02 -2.81
CA PRO A 100 4.94 6.18 -1.58
C PRO A 100 6.45 6.22 -1.85
N LEU A 101 6.90 5.69 -2.98
CA LEU A 101 8.30 5.71 -3.43
C LEU A 101 8.65 6.95 -4.25
N PHE A 102 7.67 7.79 -4.61
CA PHE A 102 7.85 8.96 -5.47
C PHE A 102 8.47 8.64 -6.85
N ASN A 103 8.37 7.38 -7.29
CA ASN A 103 8.95 6.90 -8.55
C ASN A 103 8.04 7.18 -9.76
N VAL A 104 6.74 7.38 -9.54
CA VAL A 104 5.83 7.88 -10.58
C VAL A 104 5.92 9.41 -10.59
N ASN A 105 6.45 9.95 -11.68
CA ASN A 105 6.62 11.38 -11.90
C ASN A 105 6.27 11.74 -13.35
N GLN A 106 5.00 11.54 -13.70
CA GLN A 106 4.48 11.90 -15.02
C GLN A 106 4.63 13.42 -15.24
N ARG A 107 4.55 14.24 -14.20
CA ARG A 107 4.73 15.70 -14.30
C ARG A 107 6.16 16.14 -14.63
N ARG A 108 7.15 15.24 -14.51
CA ARG A 108 8.57 15.58 -14.59
C ARG A 108 8.96 16.72 -13.66
N TYR A 109 8.44 16.68 -12.44
CA TYR A 109 8.89 17.56 -11.38
C TYR A 109 10.37 17.30 -11.08
N GLY A 110 11.19 18.34 -11.10
CA GLY A 110 12.65 18.28 -11.00
C GLY A 110 13.21 18.81 -9.69
N GLY A 111 12.37 19.07 -8.68
CA GLY A 111 12.79 19.69 -7.42
C GLY A 111 12.83 21.22 -7.47
N GLU A 112 12.15 21.84 -8.44
CA GLU A 112 11.95 23.28 -8.44
C GLU A 112 11.01 23.75 -7.31
N ALA A 113 11.16 25.01 -6.89
CA ALA A 113 10.25 25.62 -5.93
C ALA A 113 8.85 25.77 -6.54
N THR A 114 7.83 25.43 -5.75
CA THR A 114 6.43 25.58 -6.16
C THR A 114 6.03 27.05 -6.33
N THR A 115 5.21 27.35 -7.33
CA THR A 115 4.74 28.70 -7.67
C THR A 115 3.39 29.04 -7.04
N SER A 116 2.70 28.05 -6.47
CA SER A 116 1.46 28.23 -5.73
C SER A 116 1.39 27.28 -4.55
N ALA A 117 0.56 27.62 -3.56
CA ALA A 117 0.20 26.69 -2.49
C ALA A 117 -0.52 25.46 -3.08
N ASN A 118 -0.42 24.33 -2.41
CA ASN A 118 -1.05 23.06 -2.80
C ASN A 118 -0.70 22.59 -4.22
N GLN A 119 0.47 22.98 -4.74
CA GLN A 119 0.89 22.56 -6.08
C GLN A 119 1.35 21.10 -6.06
N TYR A 120 0.77 20.31 -6.96
CA TYR A 120 1.16 18.92 -7.19
C TYR A 120 2.55 18.82 -7.83
N VAL A 121 3.38 17.95 -7.26
CA VAL A 121 4.79 17.74 -7.62
C VAL A 121 4.99 16.34 -8.22
N TYR A 122 5.54 15.39 -7.47
CA TYR A 122 5.40 13.95 -7.78
C TYR A 122 3.92 13.58 -7.79
N ASP A 123 3.55 12.58 -8.60
CA ASP A 123 2.15 12.18 -8.75
C ASP A 123 1.49 11.89 -7.40
N ARG A 124 0.29 12.45 -7.18
CA ARG A 124 -0.51 12.38 -5.94
C ARG A 124 -0.01 13.19 -4.75
N TRP A 125 1.19 13.76 -4.81
CA TRP A 125 1.76 14.54 -3.71
C TRP A 125 1.77 16.02 -4.04
N ARG A 126 1.34 16.86 -3.09
CA ARG A 126 1.37 18.32 -3.22
C ARG A 126 2.19 18.98 -2.13
N VAL A 127 2.95 20.01 -2.51
CA VAL A 127 3.61 20.89 -1.55
C VAL A 127 2.57 21.90 -1.08
N VAL A 128 2.41 21.99 0.23
CA VAL A 128 1.31 22.78 0.83
C VAL A 128 1.60 24.28 0.74
N VAL A 129 2.85 24.69 0.97
CA VAL A 129 3.24 26.10 1.02
C VAL A 129 4.00 26.50 -0.25
N SER A 130 3.52 27.55 -0.91
CA SER A 130 4.17 28.13 -2.09
C SER A 130 5.63 28.49 -1.83
N GLY A 131 6.47 28.39 -2.85
CA GLY A 131 7.89 28.73 -2.80
C GLY A 131 8.76 27.65 -2.15
N GLN A 132 8.17 26.54 -1.71
CA GLN A 132 8.92 25.42 -1.15
C GLN A 132 9.06 24.26 -2.16
N THR A 133 9.99 23.37 -1.86
CA THR A 133 10.43 22.27 -2.74
C THR A 133 10.32 20.93 -2.01
N ALA A 134 9.86 19.90 -2.72
CA ALA A 134 9.99 18.51 -2.29
C ALA A 134 11.24 17.90 -2.95
N GLY A 135 12.35 17.83 -2.24
CA GLY A 135 13.64 17.44 -2.83
C GLY A 135 13.80 15.92 -2.90
N GLY A 136 13.92 15.34 -4.09
CA GLY A 136 14.37 13.96 -4.23
C GLY A 136 15.86 13.83 -3.95
N GLN A 137 16.26 12.94 -3.04
CA GLN A 137 17.66 12.61 -2.79
C GLN A 137 17.88 11.10 -2.94
N ALA A 138 18.89 10.73 -3.72
CA ALA A 138 19.34 9.34 -3.80
C ALA A 138 20.01 8.95 -2.47
N ASN A 139 19.58 7.84 -1.86
CA ASN A 139 20.24 7.18 -0.74
C ASN A 139 20.78 5.82 -1.22
N LYS A 140 21.81 5.28 -0.55
CA LYS A 140 22.43 3.97 -0.85
C LYS A 140 21.43 2.80 -0.88
N ASN A 141 20.26 2.96 -0.27
CA ASN A 141 19.21 1.94 -0.17
C ASN A 141 17.88 2.31 -0.87
N GLY A 142 17.79 3.45 -1.59
CA GLY A 142 16.55 3.86 -2.27
C GLY A 142 16.35 5.37 -2.46
N PHE A 143 15.16 5.76 -2.93
CA PHE A 143 14.77 7.16 -3.11
C PHE A 143 14.25 7.75 -1.78
N THR A 144 14.83 8.84 -1.32
CA THR A 144 14.39 9.58 -0.12
C THR A 144 13.81 10.91 -0.56
N ILE A 145 12.71 11.34 0.07
CA ILE A 145 12.17 12.68 -0.13
C ILE A 145 12.55 13.59 1.05
N VAL A 146 13.10 14.75 0.75
CA VAL A 146 13.22 15.87 1.69
C VAL A 146 11.88 16.57 1.73
N VAL A 147 11.25 16.53 2.90
CA VAL A 147 9.90 17.06 3.09
C VAL A 147 9.99 18.54 3.45
N PRO A 148 9.32 19.43 2.70
CA PRO A 148 9.30 20.85 3.02
C PRO A 148 8.78 21.10 4.45
N ALA A 149 9.26 22.15 5.10
CA ALA A 149 8.78 22.55 6.43
C ALA A 149 7.28 22.89 6.42
N GLY A 150 6.81 23.50 5.32
CA GLY A 150 5.41 23.76 5.05
C GLY A 150 4.61 22.50 4.73
N GLY A 151 5.26 21.39 4.42
CA GLY A 151 4.64 20.07 4.33
C GLY A 151 4.42 19.54 2.92
N LEU A 152 4.42 18.22 2.83
CA LEU A 152 4.12 17.41 1.66
C LEU A 152 2.89 16.56 1.98
N GLU A 153 1.86 16.67 1.17
CA GLU A 153 0.53 16.18 1.50
C GLU A 153 -0.04 15.28 0.40
N GLN A 154 -0.82 14.28 0.84
CA GLN A 154 -1.65 13.47 -0.03
C GLN A 154 -3.03 13.28 0.61
N VAL A 155 -4.08 13.41 -0.22
CA VAL A 155 -5.45 13.09 0.19
C VAL A 155 -5.83 11.70 -0.32
N VAL A 156 -6.14 10.79 0.59
CA VAL A 156 -6.72 9.48 0.31
C VAL A 156 -8.23 9.63 0.21
N GLU A 157 -8.82 9.11 -0.87
CA GLU A 157 -10.27 9.13 -1.05
C GLU A 157 -10.98 8.29 0.01
N GLY A 158 -12.11 8.79 0.50
CA GLY A 158 -12.92 8.11 1.50
C GLY A 158 -13.53 6.80 1.02
N SER A 159 -13.64 6.59 -0.30
CA SER A 159 -14.01 5.30 -0.90
C SER A 159 -13.04 4.17 -0.56
N PHE A 160 -11.80 4.49 -0.14
CA PHE A 160 -10.82 3.52 0.34
C PHE A 160 -10.82 3.36 1.87
N ILE A 161 -11.68 4.09 2.59
CA ILE A 161 -11.74 4.10 4.05
C ILE A 161 -13.00 3.37 4.51
N SER A 162 -12.81 2.16 5.04
CA SER A 162 -13.88 1.33 5.60
C SER A 162 -14.31 1.76 7.00
N GLY A 163 -13.60 2.72 7.60
CA GLY A 163 -13.75 3.14 8.99
C GLY A 163 -13.04 2.20 9.97
N GLY A 164 -12.89 2.66 11.21
CA GLY A 164 -12.19 1.93 12.27
C GLY A 164 -10.72 2.33 12.38
N ASP A 165 -9.91 1.42 12.91
CA ASP A 165 -8.53 1.73 13.27
C ASP A 165 -7.57 1.54 12.11
N TYR A 166 -6.69 2.52 11.94
CA TYR A 166 -5.62 2.55 10.97
C TYR A 166 -4.31 2.90 11.66
N THR A 167 -3.20 2.57 11.02
CA THR A 167 -1.86 2.94 11.49
C THR A 167 -1.10 3.64 10.38
N LEU A 168 -0.55 4.82 10.70
CA LEU A 168 0.36 5.56 9.82
C LEU A 168 1.80 5.30 10.26
N SER A 169 2.63 4.78 9.36
CA SER A 169 4.04 4.54 9.60
C SER A 169 4.90 5.07 8.46
N TRP A 170 6.15 5.40 8.76
CA TRP A 170 7.16 5.83 7.79
C TRP A 170 8.56 5.59 8.34
N SER A 171 9.57 5.72 7.50
CA SER A 171 10.96 5.81 7.94
C SER A 171 11.49 7.21 7.68
N GLY A 172 12.27 7.75 8.62
CA GLY A 172 12.86 9.08 8.53
C GLY A 172 12.51 9.98 9.72
N ALA A 173 12.78 11.28 9.58
CA ALA A 173 12.76 12.26 10.66
C ALA A 173 11.63 13.30 10.52
N THR A 174 10.60 13.00 9.74
CA THR A 174 9.47 13.89 9.52
C THR A 174 8.44 13.81 10.64
N ALA A 175 7.73 14.92 10.87
CA ALA A 175 6.48 14.91 11.62
C ALA A 175 5.30 14.64 10.67
N ALA A 176 4.23 14.04 11.19
CA ALA A 176 3.02 13.77 10.42
C ALA A 176 1.74 14.25 11.11
N THR A 177 0.75 14.59 10.30
CA THR A 177 -0.62 14.83 10.73
C THR A 177 -1.60 14.06 9.86
N ILE A 178 -2.71 13.62 10.45
CA ILE A 178 -3.88 13.11 9.75
C ILE A 178 -5.05 14.04 10.02
N ASN A 179 -5.65 14.58 8.95
CA ASN A 179 -6.75 15.55 9.03
C ASN A 179 -6.42 16.75 9.95
N GLY A 180 -5.15 17.17 9.96
CA GLY A 180 -4.63 18.26 10.80
C GLY A 180 -4.22 17.86 12.22
N SER A 181 -4.60 16.68 12.70
CA SER A 181 -4.21 16.17 14.03
C SER A 181 -2.84 15.49 13.97
N ALA A 182 -1.94 15.82 14.89
CA ALA A 182 -0.62 15.21 14.96
C ALA A 182 -0.70 13.70 15.24
N VAL A 183 0.14 12.92 14.54
CA VAL A 183 0.23 11.47 14.68
C VAL A 183 1.70 11.08 14.82
N ALA A 184 2.02 10.27 15.82
CA ALA A 184 3.35 9.71 15.99
C ALA A 184 3.57 8.54 15.01
N ASN A 185 4.83 8.29 14.63
CA ASN A 185 5.16 7.20 13.73
C ASN A 185 4.77 5.83 14.31
N GLY A 186 3.96 5.08 13.57
CA GLY A 186 3.43 3.78 14.00
C GLY A 186 2.26 3.87 14.99
N ALA A 187 1.75 5.07 15.26
CA ALA A 187 0.59 5.24 16.13
C ALA A 187 -0.72 4.93 15.41
N GLN A 188 -1.66 4.40 16.18
CA GLN A 188 -3.03 4.14 15.75
C GLN A 188 -3.82 5.45 15.63
N VAL A 189 -4.70 5.51 14.63
CA VAL A 189 -5.69 6.55 14.41
C VAL A 189 -7.02 5.93 14.00
N THR A 190 -8.13 6.42 14.56
CA THR A 190 -9.45 5.98 14.14
C THR A 190 -9.95 6.88 13.00
N LEU A 191 -10.29 6.28 11.86
CA LEU A 191 -10.79 6.98 10.69
C LEU A 191 -12.29 6.74 10.51
N THR A 192 -12.98 7.73 9.97
CA THR A 192 -14.41 7.64 9.66
C THR A 192 -14.61 7.02 8.29
N ALA A 193 -15.51 6.03 8.19
CA ALA A 193 -15.83 5.37 6.94
C ALA A 193 -16.31 6.38 5.88
N GLY A 194 -15.86 6.23 4.63
CA GLY A 194 -16.30 7.08 3.52
C GLY A 194 -15.76 8.52 3.51
N ALA A 195 -15.03 8.95 4.55
CA ALA A 195 -14.46 10.30 4.62
C ALA A 195 -13.06 10.35 4.00
N ASN A 196 -12.77 11.40 3.22
CA ASN A 196 -11.40 11.63 2.73
C ASN A 196 -10.43 11.82 3.90
N VAL A 197 -9.21 11.35 3.72
CA VAL A 197 -8.16 11.39 4.75
C VAL A 197 -6.98 12.15 4.19
N THR A 198 -6.65 13.28 4.81
CA THR A 198 -5.51 14.11 4.44
C THR A 198 -4.31 13.72 5.29
N ILE A 199 -3.28 13.20 4.65
CA ILE A 199 -2.01 12.82 5.29
C ILE A 199 -0.99 13.87 4.90
N ARG A 200 -0.42 14.54 5.89
CA ARG A 200 0.63 15.55 5.67
C ARG A 200 1.85 15.22 6.49
N PHE A 201 2.99 15.18 5.82
CA PHE A 201 4.31 15.14 6.45
C PHE A 201 4.93 16.53 6.42
N SER A 202 5.78 16.85 7.39
CA SER A 202 6.43 18.17 7.46
C SER A 202 7.84 18.08 8.05
N GLY A 203 8.77 18.80 7.41
CA GLY A 203 10.17 18.91 7.82
C GLY A 203 10.95 17.59 7.70
N GLY A 204 12.28 17.65 7.64
CA GLY A 204 13.13 16.46 7.63
C GLY A 204 13.07 15.67 6.31
N TYR A 205 13.21 14.35 6.41
CA TYR A 205 13.20 13.43 5.27
C TYR A 205 12.35 12.19 5.56
N MET A 206 11.78 11.60 4.51
CA MET A 206 10.90 10.43 4.58
C MET A 206 11.23 9.41 3.50
N PHE A 207 10.98 8.14 3.81
CA PHE A 207 10.84 7.05 2.85
C PHE A 207 9.86 6.01 3.39
N TYR A 208 9.26 5.22 2.50
CA TYR A 208 8.29 4.16 2.82
C TYR A 208 7.08 4.59 3.68
N PRO A 209 6.39 5.70 3.37
CA PRO A 209 5.16 6.03 4.07
C PRO A 209 4.07 5.01 3.78
N LYS A 210 3.36 4.61 4.82
CA LYS A 210 2.29 3.62 4.75
C LYS A 210 1.13 3.99 5.67
N LEU A 211 -0.06 4.01 5.11
CA LEU A 211 -1.30 4.01 5.87
C LEU A 211 -1.99 2.67 5.63
N GLU A 212 -2.22 1.91 6.70
CA GLU A 212 -2.85 0.60 6.62
C GLU A 212 -3.93 0.43 7.68
N MET A 213 -4.92 -0.42 7.38
CA MET A 213 -5.96 -0.78 8.35
C MET A 213 -5.35 -1.66 9.43
N GLY A 214 -5.65 -1.39 10.69
CA GLY A 214 -5.08 -2.09 11.85
C GLY A 214 -4.53 -1.13 12.89
N SER A 215 -4.30 -1.67 14.09
CA SER A 215 -3.74 -0.96 15.24
C SER A 215 -2.22 -1.08 15.33
N ILE A 216 -1.58 -1.82 14.41
CA ILE A 216 -0.15 -2.12 14.42
C ILE A 216 0.43 -1.82 13.04
N ALA A 217 1.57 -1.12 13.03
CA ALA A 217 2.37 -0.93 11.82
C ALA A 217 3.00 -2.25 11.40
N THR A 218 2.69 -2.72 10.19
CA THR A 218 3.33 -3.89 9.60
C THR A 218 4.44 -3.44 8.63
N GLY A 219 5.32 -4.37 8.25
CA GLY A 219 6.43 -4.10 7.34
C GLY A 219 5.97 -3.44 6.04
N TYR A 220 6.80 -2.56 5.48
CA TYR A 220 6.50 -1.93 4.20
C TYR A 220 6.60 -2.95 3.06
N GLU A 221 5.66 -2.88 2.12
CA GLU A 221 5.55 -3.79 0.98
C GLU A 221 5.48 -2.94 -0.29
N ASP A 222 6.36 -3.25 -1.23
CA ASP A 222 6.42 -2.58 -2.51
C ASP A 222 5.25 -2.98 -3.41
N ARG A 223 4.66 -1.99 -4.08
CA ARG A 223 3.84 -2.22 -5.27
C ARG A 223 4.73 -2.16 -6.51
N SER A 224 4.39 -2.95 -7.52
CA SER A 224 5.09 -2.84 -8.80
C SER A 224 4.88 -1.45 -9.42
N TYR A 225 5.84 -1.00 -10.23
CA TYR A 225 5.73 0.30 -10.89
C TYR A 225 4.47 0.42 -11.76
N GLY A 226 4.08 -0.66 -12.47
CA GLY A 226 2.90 -0.66 -13.33
C GLY A 226 1.58 -0.47 -12.56
N GLU A 227 1.44 -1.12 -11.39
CA GLU A 227 0.30 -0.92 -10.51
C GLU A 227 0.26 0.53 -9.99
N GLU A 228 1.40 1.05 -9.55
CA GLU A 228 1.50 2.42 -9.06
C GLU A 228 1.16 3.45 -10.15
N LEU A 229 1.63 3.23 -11.37
CA LEU A 229 1.36 4.08 -12.52
C LEU A 229 -0.15 4.14 -12.82
N ILE A 230 -0.83 2.99 -12.87
CA ILE A 230 -2.28 2.95 -13.13
C ILE A 230 -3.05 3.66 -12.01
N LEU A 231 -2.65 3.49 -10.75
CA LEU A 231 -3.27 4.20 -9.62
C LEU A 231 -3.08 5.71 -9.70
N CYS A 232 -1.89 6.17 -10.10
CA CYS A 232 -1.60 7.59 -10.33
C CYS A 232 -2.35 8.14 -11.56
N GLN A 233 -2.47 7.35 -12.62
CA GLN A 233 -3.21 7.70 -13.84
C GLN A 233 -4.70 7.92 -13.58
N ARG A 234 -5.28 7.33 -12.54
CA ARG A 234 -6.65 7.69 -12.11
C ARG A 234 -6.81 9.14 -11.65
N TYR A 235 -5.73 9.84 -11.31
CA TYR A 235 -5.77 11.24 -10.84
C TYR A 235 -5.06 12.20 -11.78
N TYR A 236 -4.01 11.76 -12.47
CA TYR A 236 -3.28 12.60 -13.40
C TYR A 236 -2.69 11.79 -14.52
N GLU A 237 -2.81 12.28 -15.75
CA GLU A 237 -1.97 11.80 -16.85
C GLU A 237 -1.71 12.93 -17.85
N LYS A 238 -0.78 12.67 -18.78
CA LYS A 238 -0.44 13.58 -19.86
C LYS A 238 -0.30 12.84 -21.17
N SER A 239 -0.42 13.59 -22.26
CA SER A 239 -0.14 13.12 -23.62
C SER A 239 1.34 13.11 -24.01
N TYR A 240 2.16 13.89 -23.32
CA TYR A 240 3.59 14.04 -23.62
C TYR A 240 4.34 12.73 -23.43
N PRO A 241 5.40 12.46 -24.23
CA PRO A 241 6.34 11.36 -24.00
C PRO A 241 6.81 11.28 -22.57
N PHE A 242 7.13 10.08 -22.08
CA PHE A 242 7.47 9.86 -20.67
C PHE A 242 8.48 10.87 -20.12
N ASP A 243 9.51 11.24 -20.88
CA ASP A 243 10.63 12.14 -20.55
C ASP A 243 10.38 13.64 -20.69
N ALA A 244 9.30 14.06 -21.35
CA ALA A 244 8.98 15.47 -21.55
C ALA A 244 8.13 16.07 -20.42
N LYS A 245 8.42 17.30 -19.99
CA LYS A 245 7.57 18.03 -19.04
C LYS A 245 6.38 18.66 -19.79
N PRO A 246 5.16 18.69 -19.22
CA PRO A 246 4.06 19.43 -19.85
C PRO A 246 4.43 20.88 -20.17
N GLY A 247 4.08 21.34 -21.37
CA GLY A 247 4.40 22.68 -21.86
C GLY A 247 5.79 22.85 -22.46
N THR A 248 6.62 21.81 -22.57
CA THR A 248 7.89 21.90 -23.31
C THR A 248 7.65 21.94 -24.81
N ILE A 249 8.54 22.63 -25.55
CA ILE A 249 8.59 22.59 -27.01
C ILE A 249 8.78 21.13 -27.44
N SER A 250 7.87 20.63 -28.27
CA SER A 250 7.80 19.21 -28.66
C SER A 250 8.44 18.93 -30.02
N GLY A 251 9.45 19.70 -30.42
CA GLY A 251 10.03 19.72 -31.78
C GLY A 251 10.55 18.39 -32.35
N VAL A 252 10.46 17.28 -31.60
CA VAL A 252 10.85 15.92 -32.03
C VAL A 252 9.75 14.87 -31.75
N ALA A 253 8.63 15.25 -31.13
CA ALA A 253 7.51 14.37 -30.81
C ALA A 253 6.20 15.05 -31.22
N SER A 254 5.87 14.95 -32.51
CA SER A 254 4.53 15.34 -32.99
C SER A 254 3.47 14.67 -32.10
N PRO A 255 2.38 15.36 -31.73
CA PRO A 255 1.21 14.77 -31.08
C PRO A 255 0.72 13.48 -31.75
N ASN A 256 0.98 13.27 -33.04
CA ASN A 256 0.72 12.02 -33.76
C ASN A 256 1.61 10.83 -33.37
N ALA A 257 2.85 11.08 -32.97
CA ALA A 257 3.79 10.05 -32.52
C ALA A 257 3.70 9.79 -31.00
N SER A 258 2.85 10.55 -30.30
CA SER A 258 2.60 10.47 -28.86
C SER A 258 1.11 10.24 -28.58
N ASN A 259 0.68 10.35 -27.32
CA ASN A 259 -0.73 10.30 -26.94
C ASN A 259 -1.43 11.68 -27.11
N GLY A 260 -0.92 12.50 -28.03
CA GLY A 260 -1.42 13.84 -28.30
C GLY A 260 -2.75 13.82 -29.03
N MET A 261 -3.35 14.99 -29.19
CA MET A 261 -4.59 15.13 -29.93
C MET A 261 -4.36 15.70 -31.31
N THR A 262 -5.04 15.10 -32.28
CA THR A 262 -5.00 15.49 -33.69
C THR A 262 -6.42 15.53 -34.24
N PHE A 263 -6.75 16.58 -34.99
CA PHE A 263 -8.01 16.68 -35.71
C PHE A 263 -7.86 17.52 -36.98
N SER A 264 -8.53 17.11 -38.06
CA SER A 264 -8.39 17.73 -39.37
C SER A 264 -9.63 18.53 -39.75
N CYS A 265 -9.40 19.67 -40.39
CA CYS A 265 -10.45 20.56 -40.85
C CYS A 265 -10.96 20.16 -42.24
N SER A 266 -12.28 20.09 -42.37
CA SER A 266 -12.96 19.77 -43.65
C SER A 266 -13.09 20.97 -44.59
N GLY A 267 -12.85 22.19 -44.11
CA GLY A 267 -12.96 23.41 -44.90
C GLY A 267 -12.78 24.69 -44.06
N THR A 268 -12.50 25.81 -44.71
CA THR A 268 -12.44 27.11 -44.04
C THR A 268 -13.82 27.49 -43.48
N GLY A 269 -13.87 27.99 -42.24
CA GLY A 269 -15.11 28.38 -41.57
C GLY A 269 -15.88 27.22 -40.93
N THR A 270 -15.41 25.97 -41.03
CA THR A 270 -16.01 24.83 -40.35
C THR A 270 -15.46 24.64 -38.93
N ARG A 271 -15.96 23.62 -38.23
CA ARG A 271 -15.40 23.15 -36.95
C ARG A 271 -14.94 21.72 -37.10
N ALA A 272 -13.77 21.43 -36.55
CA ALA A 272 -13.26 20.08 -36.41
C ALA A 272 -13.35 19.64 -34.94
N MET A 273 -13.51 18.33 -34.73
CA MET A 273 -13.56 17.74 -33.40
C MET A 273 -12.40 16.78 -33.18
N GLY A 274 -11.72 16.92 -32.04
CA GLY A 274 -10.72 15.98 -31.57
C GLY A 274 -11.22 15.28 -30.31
N ARG A 275 -10.92 13.99 -30.18
CA ARG A 275 -11.21 13.21 -28.97
C ARG A 275 -9.95 12.51 -28.49
N THR A 276 -9.71 12.57 -27.18
CA THR A 276 -8.74 11.69 -26.51
C THR A 276 -9.45 10.83 -25.48
N LYS A 277 -9.04 9.55 -25.39
CA LYS A 277 -9.44 8.66 -24.31
C LYS A 277 -8.32 8.61 -23.29
N PHE A 278 -8.70 8.65 -22.03
CA PHE A 278 -7.74 8.53 -20.94
C PHE A 278 -7.33 7.07 -20.75
N SER A 279 -6.08 6.82 -20.36
CA SER A 279 -5.58 5.46 -20.14
C SER A 279 -6.31 4.78 -18.98
N VAL A 280 -6.66 5.58 -17.96
CA VAL A 280 -7.46 5.18 -16.82
C VAL A 280 -8.58 6.19 -16.64
N GLU A 281 -9.80 5.71 -16.43
CA GLU A 281 -10.91 6.58 -16.06
C GLU A 281 -10.58 7.34 -14.78
N LYS A 282 -10.69 8.67 -14.85
CA LYS A 282 -10.34 9.56 -13.77
C LYS A 282 -11.31 9.40 -12.60
N ARG A 283 -10.84 9.67 -11.39
CA ARG A 283 -11.70 9.61 -10.18
C ARG A 283 -12.90 10.58 -10.20
N ALA A 284 -12.79 11.65 -10.97
CA ALA A 284 -13.79 12.69 -11.17
C ALA A 284 -13.56 13.32 -12.55
N VAL A 285 -14.48 14.16 -13.02
CA VAL A 285 -14.26 14.94 -14.25
C VAL A 285 -12.98 15.79 -14.07
N PRO A 286 -11.91 15.54 -14.86
CA PRO A 286 -10.65 16.25 -14.69
C PRO A 286 -10.72 17.68 -15.21
N SER A 287 -9.83 18.54 -14.72
CA SER A 287 -9.41 19.73 -15.47
C SER A 287 -8.39 19.34 -16.53
N VAL A 288 -8.56 19.82 -17.76
CA VAL A 288 -7.63 19.55 -18.87
C VAL A 288 -6.94 20.86 -19.27
N ARG A 289 -5.61 20.82 -19.34
CA ARG A 289 -4.79 21.90 -19.90
C ARG A 289 -4.11 21.38 -21.15
N TYR A 290 -3.81 22.27 -22.08
CA TYR A 290 -3.24 21.91 -23.37
C TYR A 290 -2.28 22.96 -23.89
N TRP A 291 -1.42 22.52 -24.79
CA TRP A 291 -0.36 23.29 -25.39
C TRP A 291 -0.21 22.96 -26.87
N ASP A 292 0.22 23.94 -27.64
CA ASP A 292 0.73 23.69 -28.98
C ASP A 292 2.13 23.04 -28.92
N GLN A 293 2.69 22.68 -30.07
CA GLN A 293 4.04 22.10 -30.14
C GLN A 293 5.16 23.10 -29.78
N ALA A 294 4.88 24.40 -29.77
CA ALA A 294 5.82 25.43 -29.33
C ALA A 294 5.75 25.68 -27.80
N GLY A 295 4.91 24.94 -27.08
CA GLY A 295 4.76 25.07 -25.63
C GLY A 295 3.89 26.25 -25.20
N ASN A 296 3.15 26.89 -26.12
CA ASN A 296 2.21 27.93 -25.76
C ASN A 296 0.96 27.30 -25.13
N PRO A 297 0.55 27.72 -23.92
CA PRO A 297 -0.66 27.20 -23.29
C PRO A 297 -1.90 27.62 -24.06
N SER A 298 -2.96 26.82 -23.93
CA SER A 298 -4.30 27.09 -24.48
C SER A 298 -4.29 27.37 -25.99
N SER A 299 -3.36 26.74 -26.71
CA SER A 299 -3.12 26.97 -28.12
C SER A 299 -2.99 25.66 -28.90
N PHE A 300 -3.16 25.71 -30.21
CA PHE A 300 -2.90 24.61 -31.13
C PHE A 300 -1.78 24.96 -32.13
N SER A 301 -1.12 23.91 -32.63
CA SER A 301 -0.35 23.99 -33.86
C SER A 301 -1.23 23.58 -35.04
N ALA A 302 -1.06 24.23 -36.18
CA ALA A 302 -1.64 23.81 -37.46
C ALA A 302 -0.52 23.35 -38.41
N GLY A 303 -0.81 22.31 -39.18
CA GLY A 303 0.13 21.73 -40.12
C GLY A 303 -0.44 20.55 -40.90
N ASN A 304 0.44 19.72 -41.44
CA ASN A 304 0.08 18.56 -42.24
C ASN A 304 -0.19 17.34 -41.37
N PHE A 305 -0.97 16.38 -41.88
CA PHE A 305 -1.26 15.12 -41.17
C PHE A 305 0.00 14.29 -40.81
N ASP A 306 1.12 14.49 -41.50
CA ASP A 306 2.40 13.85 -41.14
C ASP A 306 3.03 14.43 -39.85
N GLY A 307 2.42 15.45 -39.25
CA GLY A 307 2.90 16.11 -38.03
C GLY A 307 3.80 17.33 -38.28
N THR A 308 4.09 17.66 -39.54
CA THR A 308 4.86 18.85 -39.92
C THR A 308 4.08 20.11 -39.56
N ILE A 309 4.67 20.96 -38.71
CA ILE A 309 4.03 22.19 -38.25
C ILE A 309 4.31 23.35 -39.21
N GLN A 310 3.25 24.04 -39.60
CA GLN A 310 3.32 25.26 -40.40
C GLN A 310 3.15 26.51 -39.55
N THR A 311 2.30 26.46 -38.52
CA THR A 311 2.01 27.61 -37.67
C THR A 311 1.62 27.18 -36.25
N ASN A 312 1.99 27.97 -35.26
CA ASN A 312 1.69 27.77 -33.83
C ASN A 312 0.83 28.91 -33.29
N GLY A 313 0.33 28.78 -32.06
CA GLY A 313 -0.37 29.86 -31.36
C GLY A 313 -1.82 30.09 -31.79
N PHE A 314 -2.50 29.08 -32.36
CA PHE A 314 -3.93 29.19 -32.65
C PHE A 314 -4.73 29.14 -31.35
N THR A 315 -5.44 30.23 -31.05
CA THR A 315 -6.24 30.42 -29.83
C THR A 315 -7.72 30.63 -30.18
N GLY A 316 -8.58 30.69 -29.16
CA GLY A 316 -10.03 30.95 -29.33
C GLY A 316 -10.92 29.70 -29.26
N ASP A 317 -10.31 28.53 -29.11
CA ASP A 317 -10.96 27.24 -28.94
C ASP A 317 -10.58 26.60 -27.61
N SER A 318 -11.46 25.80 -27.03
CA SER A 318 -11.25 25.13 -25.74
C SER A 318 -11.90 23.75 -25.70
N PHE A 319 -11.47 22.90 -24.77
CA PHE A 319 -12.18 21.66 -24.44
C PHE A 319 -13.63 22.00 -24.06
N ARG A 320 -14.61 21.46 -24.79
CA ARG A 320 -16.04 21.71 -24.51
C ARG A 320 -16.67 20.63 -23.66
N THR A 321 -16.22 19.39 -23.82
CA THR A 321 -16.77 18.26 -23.09
C THR A 321 -15.63 17.50 -22.45
N VAL A 322 -15.58 17.52 -21.13
CA VAL A 322 -14.62 16.73 -20.36
C VAL A 322 -15.43 15.75 -19.52
N GLN A 323 -15.14 14.47 -19.71
CA GLN A 323 -15.71 13.36 -18.96
C GLN A 323 -14.60 12.69 -18.16
N ALA A 324 -14.95 11.83 -17.20
CA ALA A 324 -13.97 11.09 -16.43
C ALA A 324 -13.12 10.14 -17.32
N SER A 325 -13.64 9.66 -18.45
CA SER A 325 -12.96 8.68 -19.31
C SER A 325 -12.39 9.27 -20.61
N SER A 326 -12.81 10.48 -20.99
CA SER A 326 -12.37 11.10 -22.24
C SER A 326 -12.58 12.62 -22.23
N SER A 327 -11.90 13.31 -23.13
CA SER A 327 -12.15 14.72 -23.40
C SER A 327 -12.29 14.99 -24.89
N TYR A 328 -13.09 16.00 -25.19
CA TYR A 328 -13.43 16.45 -26.53
C TYR A 328 -13.08 17.93 -26.66
N ILE A 329 -12.44 18.26 -27.78
CA ILE A 329 -12.15 19.63 -28.16
C ILE A 329 -12.77 19.94 -29.51
N TRP A 330 -13.16 21.19 -29.69
CA TRP A 330 -13.61 21.72 -30.97
C TRP A 330 -12.62 22.79 -31.37
N GLY A 331 -12.09 22.69 -32.58
CA GLY A 331 -11.25 23.71 -33.19
C GLY A 331 -11.99 24.41 -34.32
N HIS A 332 -11.94 25.74 -34.34
CA HIS A 332 -12.39 26.58 -35.45
C HIS A 332 -11.39 26.48 -36.60
N CYS A 333 -11.88 26.05 -37.76
CA CYS A 333 -11.09 25.91 -38.97
C CYS A 333 -10.90 27.28 -39.62
N ALA A 334 -9.96 28.06 -39.09
CA ALA A 334 -9.93 29.50 -39.31
C ALA A 334 -9.36 29.95 -40.68
N ARG A 335 -8.62 29.13 -41.44
CA ARG A 335 -7.89 29.63 -42.64
C ARG A 335 -7.88 28.72 -43.88
N ASN A 336 -7.39 27.49 -43.82
CA ASN A 336 -7.29 26.64 -45.03
C ASN A 336 -8.05 25.32 -44.89
N ALA A 337 -8.73 24.90 -45.96
CA ALA A 337 -9.27 23.55 -46.08
C ALA A 337 -8.10 22.55 -46.10
N GLY A 338 -8.16 21.50 -45.26
CA GLY A 338 -7.14 20.45 -45.19
C GLY A 338 -6.10 20.58 -44.06
N ASP A 339 -6.09 21.68 -43.30
CA ASP A 339 -5.18 21.82 -42.16
C ASP A 339 -5.50 20.79 -41.06
N THR A 340 -4.45 20.22 -40.47
CA THR A 340 -4.54 19.36 -39.30
C THR A 340 -4.02 20.11 -38.07
N PHE A 341 -4.80 20.07 -36.99
CA PHE A 341 -4.48 20.71 -35.73
C PHE A 341 -3.94 19.70 -34.74
N PHE A 342 -2.97 20.15 -33.95
CA PHE A 342 -2.24 19.34 -33.00
C PHE A 342 -2.18 20.06 -31.65
N CYS A 343 -2.39 19.30 -30.58
CA CYS A 343 -2.03 19.75 -29.24
C CYS A 343 -1.63 18.60 -28.34
N HIS A 344 -0.78 18.92 -27.37
CA HIS A 344 -0.59 18.09 -26.19
C HIS A 344 -1.52 18.56 -25.08
N TRP A 345 -1.90 17.63 -24.21
CA TRP A 345 -2.73 17.87 -23.06
C TRP A 345 -2.16 17.20 -21.79
N GLU A 346 -2.59 17.72 -20.64
CA GLU A 346 -2.57 17.04 -19.35
C GLU A 346 -4.00 17.04 -18.78
N ALA A 347 -4.36 15.97 -18.07
CA ALA A 347 -5.65 15.83 -17.41
C ALA A 347 -5.42 15.59 -15.91
N SER A 348 -5.94 16.48 -15.07
CA SER A 348 -5.81 16.43 -13.62
C SER A 348 -7.18 16.33 -12.96
N ALA A 349 -7.39 15.26 -12.21
CA ALA A 349 -8.47 15.07 -11.25
C ALA A 349 -7.86 14.90 -9.84
N GLU A 350 -6.83 15.65 -9.50
CA GLU A 350 -6.24 15.65 -8.16
C GLU A 350 -7.20 16.24 -7.10
N LEU A 351 -6.96 15.97 -5.80
CA LEU A 351 -7.86 16.32 -4.68
C LEU A 351 -7.50 17.62 -3.95
#